data_AF-A0A6L9SSM1-F1
#
_entry.id   AF-A0A6L9SSM1-F1
#
_cell.length_a   1.000
_cell.length_b   1.000
_cell.length_c   1.000
_cell.angle_alpha   90.00
_cell.angle_beta   90.00
_cell.angle_gamma   90.00
#
_symmetry.space_group_name_H-M   'P 1'
#
loop_
_entity.id
_entity.type
_entity.pdbx_description
1 polymer ?
#
loop_
_entity_poly.entity_id
_entity_poly.type
_entity_poly.pdbx_seq_one_letter_code
_entity_poly.pdbx_strand_id
1 'polypeptide(L)'
;MSVEVPEMDELLRLAPTARYGDWTPGPGESPASGEDASEGPQGEPRPSRGGALHLSSVLPAVSAAIGHPVTTRIHDDPKALQRALGLPDARSAIVVLVDGLGYWNLNMRLGHAPYLRALMRDHANRRPISTCAPSTTVAAMAVFGTGTCPGLTGMAGYTQIAPDGGRLVQLIQFKDPLVSKPAGPASASEPIVDPHDLQREPTVFERLVDQGVPVTSSGLAKFKGSPLTEAALRGGRYVANVTPRDRVRAAAKSVADKPGLSYLYIRDADKIGHNHGWDSDQWIGTFERIDAQLAQLRREAPKDTLIVIVADHGMVMSDENHRIDIAAEPELSRGVRFVGGEPRALMLYAQDGENPDDVAGRWRDRLGEDALVRTKEEAIADGLFGPVDPRVEAMLGDVIVQASGRTTLVDTRTQSDKATRLPSVHGSQTMLEMDIPCIIDMA
;
A
#
# COMPACT_ATOMS: atom_id res chain seq x y z
N MET A 1 28.78 1.96 -0.33
CA MET A 1 28.41 0.82 -1.18
C MET A 1 26.96 1.02 -1.56
N SER A 2 26.62 0.93 -2.85
CA SER A 2 25.23 0.92 -3.32
C SER A 2 24.56 -0.37 -2.86
N VAL A 3 23.23 -0.34 -2.73
CA VAL A 3 22.42 -1.55 -2.59
C VAL A 3 22.59 -2.37 -3.88
N GLU A 4 22.89 -3.65 -3.75
CA GLU A 4 22.87 -4.58 -4.88
C GLU A 4 21.42 -4.82 -5.26
N VAL A 5 21.09 -4.56 -6.53
CA VAL A 5 19.73 -4.71 -7.04
C VAL A 5 19.60 -6.14 -7.58
N PRO A 6 18.67 -6.96 -7.08
CA PRO A 6 18.44 -8.30 -7.62
C PRO A 6 18.05 -8.25 -9.10
N GLU A 7 18.22 -9.36 -9.79
CA GLU A 7 17.80 -9.49 -11.18
C GLU A 7 16.29 -9.31 -11.30
N MET A 8 15.83 -8.77 -12.45
CA MET A 8 14.42 -8.43 -12.64
C MET A 8 13.49 -9.65 -12.50
N ASP A 9 13.94 -10.83 -12.95
CA ASP A 9 13.16 -12.06 -12.83
C ASP A 9 12.95 -12.47 -11.36
N GLU A 10 13.89 -12.19 -10.47
CA GLU A 10 13.73 -12.41 -9.04
C GLU A 10 12.74 -11.42 -8.43
N LEU A 11 12.86 -10.14 -8.82
CA LEU A 11 11.98 -9.07 -8.36
C LEU A 11 10.52 -9.27 -8.77
N LEU A 12 10.28 -9.94 -9.89
CA LEU A 12 8.95 -10.23 -10.42
C LEU A 12 8.36 -11.57 -9.93
N ARG A 13 9.11 -12.36 -9.15
CA ARG A 13 8.56 -13.54 -8.48
C ARG A 13 7.67 -13.13 -7.33
N LEU A 14 6.66 -13.96 -7.06
CA LEU A 14 5.85 -13.85 -5.86
C LEU A 14 6.73 -14.01 -4.62
N ALA A 15 6.70 -13.01 -3.76
CA ALA A 15 7.33 -13.05 -2.45
C ALA A 15 6.44 -13.83 -1.46
N PRO A 16 7.00 -14.35 -0.35
CA PRO A 16 6.20 -14.90 0.74
C PRO A 16 5.19 -13.88 1.29
N THR A 17 4.03 -14.36 1.78
CA THR A 17 3.01 -13.49 2.38
C THR A 17 3.57 -12.80 3.62
N ALA A 18 3.59 -11.46 3.59
CA ALA A 18 4.02 -10.66 4.73
C ALA A 18 3.03 -10.83 5.89
N ARG A 19 3.56 -11.09 7.10
CA ARG A 19 2.75 -11.21 8.32
C ARG A 19 2.80 -9.92 9.13
N TYR A 20 1.86 -9.77 10.06
CA TYR A 20 1.68 -8.58 10.88
C TYR A 20 2.11 -8.86 12.34
N GLY A 21 2.49 -7.82 13.09
CA GLY A 21 2.84 -7.91 14.52
C GLY A 21 4.13 -7.19 14.91
N ASP A 22 4.55 -7.33 16.17
CA ASP A 22 5.68 -6.57 16.73
C ASP A 22 7.04 -7.30 16.70
N TRP A 23 7.06 -8.53 16.16
CA TRP A 23 8.27 -9.32 16.03
C TRP A 23 9.16 -8.78 14.90
N THR A 24 10.47 -8.87 15.06
CA THR A 24 11.44 -8.51 14.00
C THR A 24 11.85 -9.78 13.25
N PRO A 25 11.87 -9.77 11.89
CA PRO A 25 12.48 -10.85 11.11
C PRO A 25 13.94 -11.10 11.53
N GLY A 26 14.42 -12.35 11.44
CA GLY A 26 15.75 -12.71 11.92
C GLY A 26 16.89 -12.06 11.13
N PRO A 27 18.06 -11.75 11.74
CA PRO A 27 19.23 -11.26 11.02
C PRO A 27 19.80 -12.38 10.14
N GLY A 28 19.43 -12.40 8.87
CA GLY A 28 19.78 -13.44 7.89
C GLY A 28 18.66 -13.74 6.89
N GLU A 29 17.42 -13.40 7.24
CA GLU A 29 16.22 -13.63 6.43
C GLU A 29 15.91 -12.39 5.56
N SER A 30 16.92 -11.88 4.85
CA SER A 30 16.66 -10.94 3.76
C SER A 30 15.96 -11.70 2.63
N PRO A 31 14.93 -11.16 1.97
CA PRO A 31 14.22 -11.87 0.89
C PRO A 31 15.11 -12.26 -0.30
N ALA A 32 16.36 -11.78 -0.34
CA ALA A 32 17.35 -12.04 -1.40
C ALA A 32 18.06 -13.41 -1.33
N SER A 33 17.78 -14.25 -0.33
CA SER A 33 18.33 -15.62 -0.29
C SER A 33 17.23 -16.62 0.02
N GLY A 34 16.75 -17.30 -1.01
CA GLY A 34 15.71 -18.33 -0.94
C GLY A 34 16.17 -19.65 -0.29
N GLU A 35 16.76 -19.61 0.90
CA GLU A 35 17.13 -20.82 1.65
C GLU A 35 16.61 -20.80 3.09
N ASP A 36 15.83 -21.86 3.39
CA ASP A 36 15.37 -22.43 4.67
C ASP A 36 14.96 -21.53 5.84
N ALA A 37 13.67 -21.62 6.17
CA ALA A 37 13.05 -21.08 7.38
C ALA A 37 13.64 -21.74 8.64
N SER A 38 14.23 -20.95 9.53
CA SER A 38 14.73 -21.44 10.81
C SER A 38 13.59 -21.54 11.86
N GLU A 39 13.49 -22.69 12.52
CA GLU A 39 12.44 -23.02 13.49
C GLU A 39 12.56 -22.16 14.77
N GLY A 40 11.44 -21.56 15.21
CA GLY A 40 11.33 -20.87 16.49
C GLY A 40 10.99 -21.80 17.67
N PRO A 41 11.01 -21.31 18.94
CA PRO A 41 10.82 -22.14 20.14
C PRO A 41 9.40 -22.70 20.38
N GLN A 42 8.57 -22.83 19.34
CA GLN A 42 7.25 -23.50 19.38
C GLN A 42 6.91 -24.28 18.10
N GLY A 43 7.88 -24.55 17.22
CA GLY A 43 7.65 -25.41 16.03
C GLY A 43 6.82 -24.77 14.92
N GLU A 44 6.45 -23.48 15.03
CA GLU A 44 5.93 -22.71 13.91
C GLU A 44 7.09 -22.00 13.18
N PRO A 45 7.20 -22.14 11.84
CA PRO A 45 8.21 -21.41 11.08
C PRO A 45 7.96 -19.91 11.26
N ARG A 46 9.00 -19.18 11.69
CA ARG A 46 8.88 -17.72 11.76
C ARG A 46 8.62 -17.19 10.35
N PRO A 47 7.60 -16.34 10.15
CA PRO A 47 7.43 -15.69 8.86
C PRO A 47 8.65 -14.82 8.56
N SER A 48 9.27 -15.03 7.40
CA SER A 48 10.50 -14.34 7.00
C SER A 48 10.29 -12.86 6.63
N ARG A 49 9.03 -12.41 6.51
CA ARG A 49 8.67 -11.10 5.95
C ARG A 49 7.55 -10.40 6.73
N GLY A 50 7.72 -9.11 6.98
CA GLY A 50 6.75 -8.25 7.68
C GLY A 50 7.07 -8.03 9.16
N GLY A 51 6.08 -8.22 10.03
CA GLY A 51 6.19 -7.95 11.46
C GLY A 51 6.44 -6.48 11.73
N ALA A 52 7.45 -6.18 12.55
CA ALA A 52 7.84 -4.81 12.85
C ALA A 52 8.38 -4.06 11.62
N LEU A 53 8.78 -4.79 10.56
CA LEU A 53 9.27 -4.24 9.30
C LEU A 53 8.15 -4.22 8.23
N HIS A 54 7.03 -3.62 8.60
CA HIS A 54 5.83 -3.53 7.76
C HIS A 54 5.25 -2.11 7.78
N LEU A 55 4.51 -1.72 6.72
CA LEU A 55 3.88 -0.41 6.59
C LEU A 55 2.96 -0.06 7.77
N SER A 56 2.25 -1.04 8.32
CA SER A 56 1.40 -0.89 9.51
C SER A 56 2.16 -0.42 10.76
N SER A 57 3.46 -0.71 10.82
CA SER A 57 4.30 -0.39 11.97
C SER A 57 4.78 1.07 11.98
N VAL A 58 4.69 1.77 10.83
CA VAL A 58 5.31 3.10 10.65
C VAL A 58 4.70 4.15 11.57
N LEU A 59 3.38 4.35 11.55
CA LEU A 59 2.75 5.37 12.39
C LEU A 59 2.82 5.05 13.89
N PRO A 60 2.58 3.80 14.35
CA PRO A 60 2.83 3.43 15.75
C PRO A 60 4.29 3.70 16.17
N ALA A 61 5.28 3.32 15.37
CA ALA A 61 6.69 3.60 15.67
C ALA A 61 7.00 5.10 15.74
N VAL A 62 6.48 5.89 14.79
CA VAL A 62 6.62 7.35 14.78
C VAL A 62 5.96 7.98 16.00
N SER A 63 4.80 7.48 16.42
CA SER A 63 4.09 7.95 17.61
C SER A 63 4.96 7.77 18.87
N ALA A 64 5.65 6.63 18.99
CA ALA A 64 6.61 6.38 20.07
C ALA A 64 7.85 7.29 19.99
N ALA A 65 8.36 7.53 18.78
CA ALA A 65 9.51 8.41 18.53
C ALA A 65 9.26 9.86 18.97
N ILE A 66 8.02 10.35 18.83
CA ILE A 66 7.63 11.69 19.30
C ILE A 66 7.12 11.72 20.75
N GLY A 67 7.23 10.59 21.49
CA GLY A 67 6.88 10.51 22.92
C GLY A 67 5.40 10.25 23.22
N HIS A 68 4.60 9.91 22.22
CA HIS A 68 3.15 9.68 22.33
C HIS A 68 2.76 8.32 21.75
N PRO A 69 3.23 7.20 22.37
CA PRO A 69 3.01 5.87 21.82
C PRO A 69 1.52 5.56 21.66
N VAL A 70 1.14 5.06 20.49
CA VAL A 70 -0.21 4.61 20.14
C VAL A 70 -0.17 3.13 19.82
N THR A 71 -0.88 2.32 20.61
CA THR A 71 -1.12 0.90 20.32
C THR A 71 -2.28 0.74 19.32
N THR A 72 -2.29 -0.38 18.61
CA THR A 72 -3.34 -0.76 17.66
C THR A 72 -3.77 -2.20 17.92
N ARG A 73 -4.76 -2.73 17.20
CA ARG A 73 -5.14 -4.15 17.31
C ARG A 73 -4.06 -5.13 16.85
N ILE A 74 -3.03 -4.65 16.15
CA ILE A 74 -1.92 -5.46 15.64
C ILE A 74 -0.63 -5.20 16.41
N HIS A 75 -0.48 -3.98 16.94
CA HIS A 75 0.77 -3.48 17.49
C HIS A 75 0.59 -3.00 18.92
N ASP A 76 1.09 -3.78 19.88
CA ASP A 76 0.95 -3.53 21.32
C ASP A 76 2.20 -2.86 21.93
N ASP A 77 3.36 -2.96 21.27
CA ASP A 77 4.62 -2.30 21.68
C ASP A 77 5.17 -1.33 20.62
N PRO A 78 4.63 -0.09 20.54
CA PRO A 78 5.15 0.96 19.66
C PRO A 78 6.63 1.28 19.85
N LYS A 79 7.18 1.07 21.06
CA LYS A 79 8.61 1.29 21.35
C LYS A 79 9.48 0.17 20.77
N ALA A 80 9.01 -1.07 20.73
CA ALA A 80 9.67 -2.13 19.97
C ALA A 80 9.70 -1.83 18.47
N LEU A 81 8.58 -1.36 17.91
CA LEU A 81 8.51 -0.95 16.50
C LEU A 81 9.46 0.20 16.18
N GLN A 82 9.53 1.21 17.05
CA GLN A 82 10.49 2.31 16.95
C GLN A 82 11.94 1.78 16.84
N ARG A 83 12.32 0.85 17.73
CA ARG A 83 13.66 0.23 17.73
C ARG A 83 13.90 -0.60 16.47
N ALA A 84 12.93 -1.41 16.04
CA ALA A 84 13.05 -2.28 14.88
C ALA A 84 13.20 -1.50 13.57
N LEU A 85 12.46 -0.38 13.42
CA LEU A 85 12.59 0.52 12.29
C LEU A 85 13.83 1.43 12.40
N GLY A 86 14.44 1.57 13.57
CA GLY A 86 15.61 2.42 13.77
C GLY A 86 15.28 3.91 13.86
N LEU A 87 14.07 4.26 14.32
CA LEU A 87 13.63 5.65 14.42
C LEU A 87 14.22 6.31 15.71
N PRO A 88 14.99 7.40 15.60
CA PRO A 88 15.45 8.13 16.77
C PRO A 88 14.29 8.83 17.49
N ASP A 89 14.45 9.13 18.77
CA ASP A 89 13.54 10.03 19.47
C ASP A 89 13.60 11.43 18.85
N ALA A 90 12.46 12.09 18.73
CA ALA A 90 12.34 13.39 18.07
C ALA A 90 11.28 14.27 18.73
N ARG A 91 11.38 15.59 18.53
CA ARG A 91 10.39 16.54 19.03
C ARG A 91 9.12 16.55 18.19
N SER A 92 9.29 16.35 16.89
CA SER A 92 8.24 16.33 15.88
C SER A 92 8.58 15.29 14.83
N ALA A 93 7.58 14.86 14.07
CA ALA A 93 7.79 13.99 12.92
C ALA A 93 7.06 14.49 11.68
N ILE A 94 7.69 14.32 10.51
CA ILE A 94 7.07 14.47 9.20
C ILE A 94 7.17 13.12 8.48
N VAL A 95 6.05 12.48 8.25
CA VAL A 95 5.97 11.26 7.44
C VAL A 95 5.58 11.64 6.02
N VAL A 96 6.43 11.33 5.05
CA VAL A 96 6.18 11.54 3.63
C VAL A 96 5.87 10.20 2.98
N LEU A 97 4.66 10.04 2.46
CA LEU A 97 4.29 8.88 1.66
C LEU A 97 4.36 9.27 0.17
N VAL A 98 5.25 8.61 -0.56
CA VAL A 98 5.39 8.75 -2.00
C VAL A 98 4.73 7.56 -2.68
N ASP A 99 3.56 7.80 -3.27
CA ASP A 99 2.72 6.79 -3.90
C ASP A 99 3.45 6.11 -5.06
N GLY A 100 3.50 4.77 -5.04
CA GLY A 100 4.12 3.96 -6.09
C GLY A 100 5.66 4.03 -6.15
N LEU A 101 6.34 4.55 -5.13
CA LEU A 101 7.80 4.60 -5.05
C LEU A 101 8.36 3.34 -4.37
N GLY A 102 8.30 2.20 -5.05
CA GLY A 102 8.86 0.93 -4.57
C GLY A 102 10.35 1.02 -4.26
N TYR A 103 10.81 0.22 -3.31
CA TYR A 103 12.21 0.23 -2.85
C TYR A 103 13.17 -0.09 -3.99
N TRP A 104 12.83 -1.07 -4.81
CA TRP A 104 13.65 -1.48 -5.94
C TRP A 104 13.56 -0.52 -7.12
N ASN A 105 12.37 0.04 -7.40
CA ASN A 105 12.22 1.11 -8.40
C ASN A 105 13.12 2.32 -8.06
N LEU A 106 13.14 2.71 -6.78
CA LEU A 106 14.02 3.75 -6.25
C LEU A 106 15.50 3.40 -6.45
N ASN A 107 15.94 2.20 -6.05
CA ASN A 107 17.35 1.82 -6.12
C ASN A 107 17.87 1.74 -7.57
N MET A 108 17.04 1.24 -8.50
CA MET A 108 17.35 1.19 -9.93
C MET A 108 17.48 2.58 -10.59
N ARG A 109 16.99 3.64 -9.93
CA ARG A 109 17.04 5.02 -10.44
C ARG A 109 17.75 5.99 -9.49
N LEU A 110 18.41 5.48 -8.45
CA LEU A 110 19.01 6.28 -7.37
C LEU A 110 20.04 7.32 -7.88
N GLY A 111 20.62 7.09 -9.06
CA GLY A 111 21.50 8.06 -9.74
C GLY A 111 20.87 9.44 -9.98
N HIS A 112 19.54 9.50 -10.12
CA HIS A 112 18.76 10.72 -10.40
C HIS A 112 18.28 11.46 -9.13
N ALA A 113 18.46 10.88 -7.95
CA ALA A 113 17.92 11.40 -6.70
C ALA A 113 19.06 11.70 -5.71
N PRO A 114 19.79 12.82 -5.87
CA PRO A 114 20.96 13.12 -5.05
C PRO A 114 20.66 13.20 -3.54
N TYR A 115 19.49 13.67 -3.12
CA TYR A 115 19.12 13.72 -1.70
C TYR A 115 18.86 12.32 -1.14
N LEU A 116 17.99 11.53 -1.77
CA LEU A 116 17.73 10.14 -1.37
C LEU A 116 19.02 9.31 -1.41
N ARG A 117 19.86 9.47 -2.44
CA ARG A 117 21.16 8.80 -2.56
C ARG A 117 22.11 9.12 -1.40
N ALA A 118 22.05 10.35 -0.87
CA ALA A 118 22.83 10.70 0.31
C ALA A 118 22.33 9.95 1.55
N LEU A 119 21.02 9.84 1.74
CA LEU A 119 20.40 9.12 2.86
C LEU A 119 20.62 7.61 2.79
N MET A 120 20.65 7.02 1.60
CA MET A 120 20.96 5.60 1.38
C MET A 120 22.42 5.24 1.78
N ARG A 121 23.27 6.21 2.15
CA ARG A 121 24.58 5.93 2.75
C ARG A 121 24.46 5.43 4.19
N ASP A 122 23.36 5.72 4.89
CA ASP A 122 23.06 5.08 6.18
C ASP A 122 22.62 3.62 5.93
N HIS A 123 23.12 2.69 6.74
CA HIS A 123 22.74 1.29 6.64
C HIS A 123 21.27 1.06 7.00
N ALA A 124 20.70 1.85 7.93
CA ALA A 124 19.30 1.73 8.32
C ALA A 124 18.35 1.95 7.12
N ASN A 125 18.74 2.80 6.17
CA ASN A 125 17.95 3.15 4.99
C ASN A 125 18.10 2.15 3.83
N ARG A 126 19.05 1.20 3.91
CA ARG A 126 19.32 0.20 2.86
C ARG A 126 18.52 -1.09 3.02
N ARG A 127 17.51 -1.09 3.88
CA ARG A 127 16.64 -2.24 4.12
C ARG A 127 15.21 -1.88 3.73
N PRO A 128 14.55 -2.64 2.83
CA PRO A 128 13.13 -2.45 2.60
C PRO A 128 12.31 -2.82 3.84
N ILE A 129 11.09 -2.29 3.90
CA ILE A 129 10.00 -2.86 4.71
C ILE A 129 8.93 -3.39 3.76
N SER A 130 8.02 -4.22 4.27
CA SER A 130 6.92 -4.75 3.47
C SER A 130 5.69 -3.84 3.51
N THR A 131 4.96 -3.77 2.40
CA THR A 131 3.55 -3.32 2.40
C THR A 131 2.59 -4.51 2.57
N CYS A 132 1.29 -4.23 2.62
CA CYS A 132 0.22 -5.20 2.71
C CYS A 132 -0.13 -5.82 1.35
N ALA A 133 -0.92 -6.90 1.38
CA ALA A 133 -1.53 -7.50 0.20
C ALA A 133 -3.06 -7.28 0.20
N PRO A 134 -3.67 -6.87 -0.93
CA PRO A 134 -3.00 -6.43 -2.17
C PRO A 134 -2.15 -5.17 -1.97
N SER A 135 -1.08 -5.04 -2.75
CA SER A 135 -0.15 -3.90 -2.71
C SER A 135 -0.74 -2.71 -3.46
N THR A 136 -1.84 -2.19 -2.94
CA THR A 136 -2.66 -1.16 -3.60
C THR A 136 -2.87 0.02 -2.69
N THR A 137 -2.96 1.23 -3.27
CA THR A 137 -3.15 2.47 -2.50
C THR A 137 -4.30 2.34 -1.49
N VAL A 138 -5.42 1.73 -1.88
CA VAL A 138 -6.58 1.57 -0.97
C VAL A 138 -6.20 0.82 0.32
N ALA A 139 -5.67 -0.39 0.17
CA ALA A 139 -5.33 -1.26 1.30
C ALA A 139 -4.17 -0.67 2.09
N ALA A 140 -3.12 -0.24 1.40
CA ALA A 140 -1.91 0.29 2.00
C ALA A 140 -2.17 1.58 2.79
N MET A 141 -3.01 2.49 2.29
CA MET A 141 -3.36 3.72 3.01
C MET A 141 -4.17 3.43 4.28
N ALA A 142 -5.11 2.48 4.23
CA ALA A 142 -5.88 2.07 5.40
C ALA A 142 -4.99 1.39 6.45
N VAL A 143 -4.09 0.51 6.00
CA VAL A 143 -3.08 -0.16 6.83
C VAL A 143 -2.14 0.85 7.49
N PHE A 144 -1.60 1.79 6.71
CA PHE A 144 -0.72 2.85 7.19
C PHE A 144 -1.43 3.72 8.24
N GLY A 145 -2.61 4.23 7.92
CA GLY A 145 -3.30 5.21 8.77
C GLY A 145 -3.85 4.63 10.07
N THR A 146 -4.19 3.34 10.09
CA THR A 146 -4.71 2.64 11.27
C THR A 146 -3.64 1.88 12.03
N GLY A 147 -2.50 1.60 11.40
CA GLY A 147 -1.48 0.68 11.90
C GLY A 147 -2.03 -0.73 12.12
N THR A 148 -2.89 -1.22 11.20
CA THR A 148 -3.49 -2.56 11.29
C THR A 148 -3.29 -3.38 10.01
N CYS A 149 -4.30 -4.12 9.55
CA CYS A 149 -4.23 -5.00 8.37
C CYS A 149 -5.53 -4.95 7.55
N PRO A 150 -5.52 -5.38 6.27
CA PRO A 150 -6.71 -5.38 5.41
C PRO A 150 -7.91 -6.12 6.01
N GLY A 151 -7.67 -7.24 6.70
CA GLY A 151 -8.68 -8.07 7.36
C GLY A 151 -9.41 -7.40 8.52
N LEU A 152 -8.85 -6.32 9.09
CA LEU A 152 -9.51 -5.50 10.11
C LEU A 152 -10.09 -4.22 9.51
N THR A 153 -9.37 -3.58 8.59
CA THR A 153 -9.82 -2.32 7.98
C THR A 153 -11.00 -2.51 7.03
N GLY A 154 -11.17 -3.69 6.43
CA GLY A 154 -12.18 -3.92 5.40
C GLY A 154 -11.85 -3.29 4.05
N MET A 155 -10.66 -2.70 3.90
CA MET A 155 -10.17 -2.07 2.68
C MET A 155 -9.26 -3.06 1.96
N ALA A 156 -9.84 -4.05 1.27
CA ALA A 156 -9.13 -5.25 0.82
C ALA A 156 -8.82 -5.29 -0.69
N GLY A 157 -9.11 -4.22 -1.43
CA GLY A 157 -8.75 -4.08 -2.84
C GLY A 157 -9.16 -2.74 -3.44
N TYR A 158 -8.79 -2.48 -4.69
CA TYR A 158 -9.28 -1.29 -5.40
C TYR A 158 -10.79 -1.32 -5.62
N THR A 159 -11.32 -2.49 -5.97
CA THR A 159 -12.75 -2.78 -5.98
C THR A 159 -13.05 -4.01 -5.12
N GLN A 160 -14.20 -4.06 -4.48
CA GLN A 160 -14.66 -5.23 -3.72
C GLN A 160 -16.18 -5.20 -3.60
N ILE A 161 -16.80 -6.27 -3.08
CA ILE A 161 -18.23 -6.25 -2.79
C ILE A 161 -18.49 -5.33 -1.58
N ALA A 162 -19.55 -4.52 -1.68
CA ALA A 162 -19.99 -3.67 -0.57
C ALA A 162 -20.47 -4.53 0.62
N PRO A 163 -20.48 -3.99 1.85
CA PRO A 163 -20.97 -4.71 3.03
C PRO A 163 -22.40 -5.26 2.92
N ASP A 164 -23.23 -4.67 2.03
CA ASP A 164 -24.60 -5.14 1.74
C ASP A 164 -24.63 -6.39 0.85
N GLY A 165 -23.49 -6.82 0.29
CA GLY A 165 -23.35 -7.98 -0.59
C GLY A 165 -23.98 -7.82 -1.98
N GLY A 166 -24.56 -6.66 -2.29
CA GLY A 166 -25.40 -6.48 -3.48
C GLY A 166 -24.64 -6.07 -4.75
N ARG A 167 -23.50 -5.37 -4.59
CA ARG A 167 -22.78 -4.71 -5.67
C ARG A 167 -21.30 -4.52 -5.37
N LEU A 168 -20.51 -4.22 -6.40
CA LEU A 168 -19.13 -3.78 -6.23
C LEU A 168 -19.06 -2.31 -5.79
N VAL A 169 -18.04 -1.98 -5.02
CA VAL A 169 -17.64 -0.63 -4.64
C VAL A 169 -16.18 -0.42 -5.03
N GLN A 170 -15.90 0.70 -5.69
CA GLN A 170 -14.54 1.20 -5.91
C GLN A 170 -14.14 2.06 -4.71
N LEU A 171 -13.02 1.71 -4.07
CA LEU A 171 -12.68 2.18 -2.72
C LEU A 171 -11.81 3.44 -2.66
N ILE A 172 -11.51 4.09 -3.78
CA ILE A 172 -10.92 5.44 -3.80
C ILE A 172 -12.02 6.51 -3.66
N GLN A 173 -13.17 6.28 -4.28
CA GLN A 173 -14.29 7.23 -4.38
C GLN A 173 -15.57 6.73 -3.73
N PHE A 174 -15.62 5.45 -3.34
CA PHE A 174 -16.75 4.78 -2.72
C PHE A 174 -17.98 4.86 -3.63
N LYS A 175 -17.79 4.47 -4.89
CA LYS A 175 -18.81 4.49 -5.93
C LYS A 175 -18.93 3.12 -6.58
N ASP A 176 -20.08 2.85 -7.15
CA ASP A 176 -20.26 1.67 -8.01
C ASP A 176 -19.37 1.81 -9.26
N PRO A 177 -18.41 0.88 -9.50
CA PRO A 177 -17.53 0.95 -10.66
C PRO A 177 -18.25 0.67 -11.98
N LEU A 178 -19.42 0.03 -11.95
CA LEU A 178 -20.19 -0.37 -13.14
C LEU A 178 -21.15 0.73 -13.61
N VAL A 179 -21.41 1.74 -12.77
CA VAL A 179 -22.26 2.87 -13.14
C VAL A 179 -21.42 3.95 -13.81
N SER A 180 -21.77 4.26 -15.07
CA SER A 180 -21.12 5.33 -15.83
C SER A 180 -21.18 6.67 -15.09
N LYS A 181 -20.05 7.39 -15.04
CA LYS A 181 -20.02 8.75 -14.49
C LYS A 181 -21.00 9.62 -15.28
N PRO A 182 -21.90 10.38 -14.63
CA PRO A 182 -22.74 11.32 -15.35
C PRO A 182 -21.88 12.30 -16.15
N ALA A 183 -22.27 12.56 -17.40
CA ALA A 183 -21.60 13.53 -18.25
C ALA A 183 -21.83 14.94 -17.70
N GLY A 184 -20.85 15.50 -16.99
CA GLY A 184 -20.89 16.86 -16.46
C GLY A 184 -19.80 17.14 -15.41
N PRO A 185 -19.46 18.42 -15.15
CA PRO A 185 -18.51 18.77 -14.11
C PRO A 185 -19.13 18.50 -12.73
N ALA A 186 -18.65 17.44 -12.09
CA ALA A 186 -18.82 17.13 -10.66
C ALA A 186 -20.26 17.13 -10.12
N SER A 187 -20.99 16.03 -10.31
CA SER A 187 -21.79 15.54 -9.19
C SER A 187 -20.85 14.77 -8.27
N ALA A 188 -20.52 15.37 -7.13
CA ALA A 188 -20.05 14.64 -5.97
C ALA A 188 -21.23 13.78 -5.49
N SER A 189 -21.52 12.70 -6.22
CA SER A 189 -22.50 11.71 -5.75
C SER A 189 -22.05 11.24 -4.38
N GLU A 190 -22.99 11.17 -3.45
CA GLU A 190 -22.74 10.60 -2.13
C GLU A 190 -22.08 9.24 -2.26
N PRO A 191 -21.14 8.91 -1.36
CA PRO A 191 -20.52 7.59 -1.38
C PRO A 191 -21.60 6.53 -1.13
N ILE A 192 -21.54 5.41 -1.85
CA ILE A 192 -22.54 4.35 -1.73
C ILE A 192 -22.43 3.56 -0.41
N VAL A 193 -21.33 3.78 0.32
CA VAL A 193 -21.09 3.29 1.68
C VAL A 193 -20.47 4.43 2.47
N ASP A 194 -20.87 4.63 3.73
CA ASP A 194 -20.20 5.60 4.61
C ASP A 194 -18.74 5.15 4.85
N PRO A 195 -17.73 6.02 4.59
CA PRO A 195 -16.33 5.78 4.94
C PRO A 195 -16.09 5.24 6.35
N HIS A 196 -16.83 5.73 7.35
CA HIS A 196 -16.71 5.33 8.74
C HIS A 196 -17.36 3.97 9.03
N ASP A 197 -18.37 3.59 8.25
CA ASP A 197 -18.97 2.26 8.37
C ASP A 197 -18.14 1.19 7.68
N LEU A 198 -17.52 1.54 6.55
CA LEU A 198 -16.65 0.62 5.81
C LEU A 198 -15.39 0.32 6.62
N GLN A 199 -14.68 1.35 7.05
CA GLN A 199 -13.43 1.27 7.82
C GLN A 199 -13.69 1.73 9.25
N ARG A 200 -13.63 0.79 10.21
CA ARG A 200 -14.04 1.02 11.61
C ARG A 200 -12.88 1.07 12.61
N GLU A 201 -11.67 0.69 12.21
CA GLU A 201 -10.50 0.80 13.08
C GLU A 201 -10.15 2.28 13.29
N PRO A 202 -9.94 2.74 14.54
CA PRO A 202 -9.46 4.10 14.80
C PRO A 202 -8.13 4.34 14.09
N THR A 203 -7.97 5.52 13.50
CA THR A 203 -6.68 5.89 12.89
C THR A 203 -5.67 6.26 13.98
N VAL A 204 -4.38 6.05 13.73
CA VAL A 204 -3.31 6.54 14.62
C VAL A 204 -3.36 8.07 14.73
N PHE A 205 -3.85 8.75 13.69
CA PHE A 205 -4.07 10.19 13.69
C PHE A 205 -5.14 10.62 14.70
N GLU A 206 -6.30 9.96 14.74
CA GLU A 206 -7.36 10.20 15.75
C GLU A 206 -6.79 9.99 17.15
N ARG A 207 -6.08 8.87 17.37
CA ARG A 207 -5.49 8.53 18.67
C ARG A 207 -4.47 9.56 19.15
N LEU A 208 -3.63 10.09 18.25
CA LEU A 208 -2.69 11.16 18.57
C LEU A 208 -3.40 12.46 18.93
N VAL A 209 -4.46 12.82 18.21
CA VAL A 209 -5.27 14.01 18.51
C VAL A 209 -5.97 13.88 19.87
N ASP A 210 -6.48 12.69 20.21
CA ASP A 210 -7.06 12.40 21.53
C ASP A 210 -6.04 12.56 22.67
N GLN A 211 -4.76 12.30 22.40
CA GLN A 211 -3.65 12.57 23.32
C GLN A 211 -3.22 14.05 23.35
N GLY A 212 -3.88 14.92 22.60
CA GLY A 212 -3.55 16.35 22.50
C GLY A 212 -2.39 16.67 21.56
N VAL A 213 -1.95 15.70 20.75
CA VAL A 213 -0.86 15.89 19.78
C VAL A 213 -1.41 16.55 18.51
N PRO A 214 -0.85 17.70 18.07
CA PRO A 214 -1.18 18.29 16.79
C PRO A 214 -0.87 17.35 15.63
N VAL A 215 -1.88 17.05 14.81
CA VAL A 215 -1.74 16.25 13.60
C VAL A 215 -2.18 17.08 12.39
N THR A 216 -1.34 17.15 11.36
CA THR A 216 -1.64 17.82 10.10
C THR A 216 -1.42 16.91 8.90
N SER A 217 -2.41 16.81 8.00
CA SER A 217 -2.28 16.16 6.70
C SER A 217 -2.15 17.21 5.60
N SER A 218 -1.04 17.20 4.85
CA SER A 218 -0.76 18.13 3.75
C SER A 218 -0.91 17.42 2.41
N GLY A 219 -1.82 17.89 1.57
CA GLY A 219 -2.17 17.21 0.33
C GLY A 219 -2.93 18.07 -0.68
N LEU A 220 -3.41 17.44 -1.75
CA LEU A 220 -4.18 18.10 -2.81
C LEU A 220 -5.61 18.41 -2.34
N ALA A 221 -6.17 19.53 -2.80
CA ALA A 221 -7.53 19.93 -2.45
C ALA A 221 -8.60 18.87 -2.71
N LYS A 222 -8.46 18.10 -3.80
CA LYS A 222 -9.41 17.04 -4.17
C LYS A 222 -9.45 15.84 -3.22
N PHE A 223 -8.47 15.70 -2.32
CA PHE A 223 -8.42 14.62 -1.33
C PHE A 223 -8.98 15.04 0.02
N LYS A 224 -9.08 16.35 0.29
CA LYS A 224 -9.72 16.85 1.52
C LYS A 224 -11.18 16.40 1.55
N GLY A 225 -11.58 15.67 2.60
CA GLY A 225 -12.94 15.14 2.72
C GLY A 225 -13.27 14.04 1.73
N SER A 226 -12.28 13.50 1.00
CA SER A 226 -12.53 12.39 0.08
C SER A 226 -12.79 11.09 0.86
N PRO A 227 -13.63 10.18 0.33
CA PRO A 227 -14.00 8.96 1.04
C PRO A 227 -12.82 8.13 1.54
N LEU A 228 -11.79 7.91 0.71
CA LEU A 228 -10.58 7.19 1.15
C LEU A 228 -9.83 7.95 2.26
N THR A 229 -9.73 9.28 2.19
CA THR A 229 -9.07 10.07 3.26
C THR A 229 -9.84 9.97 4.57
N GLU A 230 -11.17 10.04 4.53
CA GLU A 230 -12.00 9.89 5.74
C GLU A 230 -11.93 8.45 6.31
N ALA A 231 -11.92 7.44 5.44
CA ALA A 231 -11.78 6.05 5.87
C ALA A 231 -10.40 5.73 6.44
N ALA A 232 -9.32 6.23 5.84
CA ALA A 232 -7.97 5.78 6.18
C ALA A 232 -7.16 6.75 7.05
N LEU A 233 -7.39 8.07 6.95
CA LEU A 233 -6.47 9.11 7.45
C LEU A 233 -7.17 10.23 8.25
N ARG A 234 -8.41 10.00 8.69
CA ARG A 234 -9.20 10.97 9.48
C ARG A 234 -8.58 11.27 10.84
N GLY A 235 -9.05 12.33 11.49
CA GLY A 235 -8.62 12.80 12.82
C GLY A 235 -7.71 14.02 12.76
N GLY A 236 -6.79 14.06 11.79
CA GLY A 236 -5.88 15.19 11.60
C GLY A 236 -6.51 16.40 10.91
N ARG A 237 -5.90 17.58 11.08
CA ARG A 237 -6.27 18.78 10.32
C ARG A 237 -5.76 18.69 8.89
N TYR A 238 -6.65 18.77 7.90
CA TYR A 238 -6.25 18.75 6.49
C TYR A 238 -5.90 20.14 5.93
N VAL A 239 -4.67 20.30 5.43
CA VAL A 239 -4.19 21.50 4.75
C VAL A 239 -4.04 21.20 3.25
N ALA A 240 -4.95 21.78 2.47
CA ALA A 240 -4.98 21.61 1.03
C ALA A 240 -4.15 22.70 0.34
N ASN A 241 -3.27 22.30 -0.57
CA ASN A 241 -2.56 23.22 -1.47
C ASN A 241 -2.47 22.67 -2.90
N VAL A 242 -2.39 23.57 -3.88
CA VAL A 242 -2.35 23.23 -5.30
C VAL A 242 -0.93 22.84 -5.74
N THR A 243 0.06 23.66 -5.41
CA THR A 243 1.44 23.42 -5.87
C THR A 243 2.17 22.42 -4.97
N PRO A 244 3.10 21.60 -5.52
CA PRO A 244 3.91 20.70 -4.71
C PRO A 244 4.74 21.44 -3.65
N ARG A 245 5.31 22.59 -4.02
CA ARG A 245 6.09 23.46 -3.13
C ARG A 245 5.29 23.92 -1.90
N ASP A 246 4.04 24.32 -2.09
CA ASP A 246 3.20 24.80 -1.00
C ASP A 246 2.76 23.68 -0.06
N ARG A 247 2.58 22.45 -0.58
CA ARG A 247 2.34 21.26 0.25
C ARG A 247 3.53 20.93 1.14
N VAL A 248 4.75 20.95 0.58
CA VAL A 248 6.00 20.76 1.34
C VAL A 248 6.12 21.80 2.45
N ARG A 249 5.94 23.08 2.11
CA ARG A 249 5.98 24.19 3.07
C ARG A 249 4.94 24.05 4.18
N ALA A 250 3.72 23.66 3.82
CA ALA A 250 2.66 23.45 4.80
C ALA A 250 2.99 22.33 5.77
N ALA A 251 3.61 21.24 5.30
CA ALA A 251 4.05 20.14 6.15
C ALA A 251 5.14 20.61 7.14
N ALA A 252 6.21 21.22 6.65
CA ALA A 252 7.29 21.76 7.49
C ALA A 252 6.79 22.82 8.47
N LYS A 253 5.96 23.76 8.01
CA LYS A 253 5.38 24.81 8.85
C LYS A 253 4.51 24.24 9.97
N SER A 254 3.74 23.18 9.71
CA SER A 254 2.83 22.64 10.72
C SER A 254 3.55 22.18 11.99
N VAL A 255 4.69 21.50 11.85
CA VAL A 255 5.52 21.05 12.97
C VAL A 255 6.41 22.15 13.55
N ALA A 256 6.68 23.21 12.78
CA ALA A 256 7.35 24.42 13.25
C ALA A 256 6.45 25.25 14.18
N ASP A 257 5.17 25.39 13.82
CA ASP A 257 4.19 26.15 14.61
C ASP A 257 3.88 25.45 15.94
N LYS A 258 3.79 24.12 15.93
CA LYS A 258 3.57 23.31 17.13
C LYS A 258 4.15 21.90 16.95
N PRO A 259 4.89 21.36 17.93
CA PRO A 259 5.37 19.98 17.86
C PRO A 259 4.24 18.98 17.68
N GLY A 260 4.48 17.95 16.88
CA GLY A 260 3.47 16.94 16.56
C GLY A 260 3.82 16.15 15.31
N LEU A 261 2.79 15.61 14.65
CA LEU A 261 2.92 14.81 13.44
C LEU A 261 2.40 15.57 12.21
N SER A 262 3.22 15.66 11.17
CA SER A 262 2.77 16.03 9.83
C SER A 262 2.83 14.84 8.89
N TYR A 263 1.77 14.64 8.13
CA TYR A 263 1.71 13.71 7.02
C TYR A 263 1.74 14.48 5.69
N LEU A 264 2.62 14.12 4.77
CA LEU A 264 2.72 14.68 3.43
C LEU A 264 2.55 13.58 2.39
N TYR A 265 1.59 13.74 1.49
CA TYR A 265 1.35 12.78 0.41
C TYR A 265 1.81 13.31 -0.95
N ILE A 266 2.61 12.51 -1.65
CA ILE A 266 3.14 12.81 -3.00
C ILE A 266 2.68 11.71 -3.94
N ARG A 267 1.76 12.05 -4.85
CA ARG A 267 1.07 11.08 -5.74
C ARG A 267 1.73 10.85 -7.10
N ASP A 268 2.85 11.52 -7.33
CA ASP A 268 3.31 11.82 -8.69
C ASP A 268 4.01 10.61 -9.34
N ALA A 269 4.76 9.79 -8.58
CA ALA A 269 5.45 8.61 -9.11
C ALA A 269 4.46 7.56 -9.63
N ASP A 270 3.47 7.17 -8.83
CA ASP A 270 2.36 6.30 -9.25
C ASP A 270 1.63 6.83 -10.49
N LYS A 271 1.13 8.07 -10.42
CA LYS A 271 0.36 8.67 -11.51
C LYS A 271 1.13 8.64 -12.83
N ILE A 272 2.42 8.97 -12.80
CA ILE A 272 3.23 9.02 -14.01
C ILE A 272 3.62 7.61 -14.46
N GLY A 273 3.88 6.69 -13.53
CA GLY A 273 4.12 5.28 -13.83
C GLY A 273 2.95 4.66 -14.59
N HIS A 274 1.73 4.79 -14.08
CA HIS A 274 0.53 4.30 -14.77
C HIS A 274 0.27 4.92 -16.14
N ASN A 275 0.77 6.13 -16.43
CA ASN A 275 0.53 6.78 -17.73
C ASN A 275 1.67 6.54 -18.73
N HIS A 276 2.90 6.28 -18.28
CA HIS A 276 4.09 6.29 -19.13
C HIS A 276 5.06 5.12 -18.91
N GLY A 277 4.90 4.34 -17.85
CA GLY A 277 5.87 3.33 -17.42
C GLY A 277 6.81 3.88 -16.34
N TRP A 278 7.11 3.08 -15.32
CA TRP A 278 7.98 3.50 -14.22
C TRP A 278 9.45 3.68 -14.64
N ASP A 279 9.86 3.07 -15.75
CA ASP A 279 11.21 3.17 -16.30
C ASP A 279 11.38 4.28 -17.36
N SER A 280 10.31 5.01 -17.67
CA SER A 280 10.27 6.07 -18.69
C SER A 280 11.00 7.36 -18.29
N ASP A 281 11.42 8.15 -19.27
CA ASP A 281 12.00 9.48 -19.06
C ASP A 281 11.05 10.41 -18.29
N GLN A 282 9.73 10.29 -18.54
CA GLN A 282 8.70 11.04 -17.83
C GLN A 282 8.68 10.70 -16.33
N TRP A 283 8.82 9.41 -16.00
CA TRP A 283 8.92 8.96 -14.62
C TRP A 283 10.23 9.39 -13.97
N ILE A 284 11.37 9.25 -14.67
CA ILE A 284 12.67 9.69 -14.17
C ILE A 284 12.67 11.20 -13.85
N GLY A 285 12.19 12.04 -14.77
CA GLY A 285 12.06 13.47 -14.50
C GLY A 285 11.07 13.80 -13.37
N THR A 286 10.08 12.93 -13.13
CA THR A 286 9.18 13.03 -11.97
C THR A 286 9.90 12.67 -10.67
N PHE A 287 10.70 11.61 -10.69
CA PHE A 287 11.51 11.18 -9.56
C PHE A 287 12.53 12.26 -9.13
N GLU A 288 13.19 12.93 -10.08
CA GLU A 288 14.05 14.09 -9.81
C GLU A 288 13.30 15.23 -9.09
N ARG A 289 12.05 15.51 -9.51
CA ARG A 289 11.19 16.52 -8.85
C ARG A 289 10.73 16.08 -7.46
N ILE A 290 10.53 14.79 -7.24
CA ILE A 290 10.19 14.25 -5.90
C ILE A 290 11.41 14.41 -4.99
N ASP A 291 12.60 14.01 -5.43
CA ASP A 291 13.84 14.19 -4.67
C ASP A 291 14.07 15.66 -4.28
N ALA A 292 13.86 16.59 -5.22
CA ALA A 292 13.96 18.03 -4.96
C ALA A 292 12.95 18.54 -3.91
N GLN A 293 11.72 18.00 -3.91
CA GLN A 293 10.71 18.32 -2.89
C GLN A 293 11.11 17.79 -1.50
N LEU A 294 11.63 16.56 -1.43
CA LEU A 294 12.11 15.97 -0.19
C LEU A 294 13.31 16.75 0.38
N ALA A 295 14.26 17.12 -0.49
CA ALA A 295 15.38 17.97 -0.12
C ALA A 295 14.93 19.36 0.36
N GLN A 296 13.87 19.93 -0.23
CA GLN A 296 13.27 21.18 0.25
C GLN A 296 12.65 20.98 1.64
N LEU A 297 11.89 19.91 1.84
CA LEU A 297 11.28 19.60 3.13
C LEU A 297 12.34 19.53 4.22
N ARG A 298 13.45 18.81 3.97
CA ARG A 298 14.58 18.70 4.89
C ARG A 298 15.21 20.04 5.27
N ARG A 299 15.26 21.02 4.36
CA ARG A 299 15.79 22.36 4.64
C ARG A 299 14.81 23.25 5.40
N GLU A 300 13.52 23.05 5.20
CA GLU A 300 12.46 23.86 5.81
C GLU A 300 11.96 23.29 7.15
N ALA A 301 12.18 22.00 7.41
CA ALA A 301 11.84 21.35 8.66
C ALA A 301 12.65 21.94 9.84
N PRO A 302 12.02 22.17 11.01
CA PRO A 302 12.73 22.60 12.21
C PRO A 302 13.77 21.57 12.64
N LYS A 303 14.83 22.04 13.31
CA LYS A 303 15.81 21.15 13.95
C LYS A 303 15.14 20.11 14.85
N ASP A 304 15.70 18.91 14.92
CA ASP A 304 15.24 17.80 15.76
C ASP A 304 13.85 17.26 15.33
N THR A 305 13.53 17.41 14.05
CA THR A 305 12.34 16.81 13.40
C THR A 305 12.75 15.53 12.68
N LEU A 306 12.11 14.42 13.04
CA LEU A 306 12.21 13.15 12.34
C LEU A 306 11.50 13.24 10.99
N ILE A 307 12.18 12.87 9.90
CA ILE A 307 11.57 12.74 8.58
C ILE A 307 11.61 11.25 8.21
N VAL A 308 10.43 10.67 7.95
CA VAL A 308 10.28 9.28 7.51
C VAL A 308 9.66 9.26 6.12
N ILE A 309 10.38 8.74 5.13
CA ILE A 309 9.95 8.64 3.74
C ILE A 309 9.61 7.18 3.44
N VAL A 310 8.35 6.94 3.11
CA VAL A 310 7.79 5.61 2.83
C VAL A 310 7.00 5.62 1.51
N ALA A 311 6.58 4.44 1.06
CA ALA A 311 5.62 4.27 -0.02
C ALA A 311 4.49 3.34 0.41
N ASP A 312 3.39 3.34 -0.33
CA ASP A 312 2.31 2.37 -0.22
C ASP A 312 2.61 1.08 -0.97
N HIS A 313 3.25 1.16 -2.13
CA HIS A 313 3.66 0.00 -2.94
C HIS A 313 4.77 0.38 -3.93
N GLY A 314 5.34 -0.64 -4.58
CA GLY A 314 6.12 -0.49 -5.80
C GLY A 314 5.30 -0.62 -7.06
N MET A 315 5.99 -0.84 -8.19
CA MET A 315 5.35 -0.83 -9.51
C MET A 315 6.08 -1.77 -10.46
N VAL A 316 5.32 -2.60 -11.20
CA VAL A 316 5.84 -3.43 -12.29
C VAL A 316 5.53 -2.80 -13.65
N MET A 317 6.30 -3.18 -14.67
CA MET A 317 5.88 -2.92 -16.04
C MET A 317 4.87 -3.98 -16.47
N SER A 318 3.79 -3.56 -17.11
CA SER A 318 2.87 -4.48 -17.79
C SER A 318 3.52 -5.07 -19.05
N ASP A 319 2.99 -6.20 -19.52
CA ASP A 319 3.32 -6.75 -20.83
C ASP A 319 2.01 -7.09 -21.55
N GLU A 320 1.81 -6.53 -22.74
CA GLU A 320 0.62 -6.76 -23.54
C GLU A 320 0.49 -8.23 -23.99
N ASN A 321 1.61 -8.94 -24.16
CA ASN A 321 1.59 -10.37 -24.51
C ASN A 321 1.16 -11.26 -23.34
N HIS A 322 1.28 -10.74 -22.11
CA HIS A 322 0.85 -11.40 -20.88
C HIS A 322 -0.41 -10.74 -20.27
N ARG A 323 -1.16 -10.00 -21.09
CA ARG A 323 -2.48 -9.48 -20.71
C ARG A 323 -3.56 -10.50 -21.04
N ILE A 324 -4.25 -10.96 -20.02
CA ILE A 324 -5.38 -11.89 -20.12
C ILE A 324 -6.67 -11.08 -19.94
N ASP A 325 -7.53 -11.11 -20.96
CA ASP A 325 -8.87 -10.52 -20.88
C ASP A 325 -9.90 -11.59 -20.53
N ILE A 326 -10.46 -11.50 -19.32
CA ILE A 326 -11.44 -12.43 -18.77
C ILE A 326 -12.69 -12.50 -19.66
N ALA A 327 -13.03 -11.39 -20.33
CA ALA A 327 -14.16 -11.34 -21.25
C ALA A 327 -14.01 -12.28 -22.45
N ALA A 328 -12.76 -12.56 -22.85
CA ALA A 328 -12.43 -13.42 -23.98
C ALA A 328 -12.29 -14.91 -23.58
N GLU A 329 -12.38 -15.25 -22.29
CA GLU A 329 -12.17 -16.59 -21.76
C GLU A 329 -13.42 -17.10 -21.00
N PRO A 330 -14.36 -17.78 -21.69
CA PRO A 330 -15.59 -18.27 -21.08
C PRO A 330 -15.37 -19.19 -19.87
N GLU A 331 -14.30 -20.00 -19.88
CA GLU A 331 -13.95 -20.89 -18.77
C GLU A 331 -13.61 -20.12 -17.49
N LEU A 332 -12.89 -18.99 -17.60
CA LEU A 332 -12.56 -18.14 -16.45
C LEU A 332 -13.79 -17.42 -15.89
N SER A 333 -14.76 -17.09 -16.76
CA SER A 333 -16.02 -16.43 -16.37
C SER A 333 -17.08 -17.39 -15.81
N ARG A 334 -16.94 -18.70 -16.03
CA ARG A 334 -17.95 -19.70 -15.60
C ARG A 334 -18.08 -19.70 -14.08
N GLY A 335 -19.31 -19.59 -13.59
CA GLY A 335 -19.61 -19.60 -12.15
C GLY A 335 -19.14 -18.35 -11.38
N VAL A 336 -18.64 -17.31 -12.07
CA VAL A 336 -18.22 -16.05 -11.45
C VAL A 336 -19.34 -15.02 -11.59
N ARG A 337 -19.76 -14.44 -10.47
CA ARG A 337 -20.78 -13.38 -10.38
C ARG A 337 -20.16 -12.00 -10.56
N PHE A 338 -19.07 -11.73 -9.84
CA PHE A 338 -18.35 -10.45 -9.93
C PHE A 338 -16.85 -10.68 -9.99
N VAL A 339 -16.15 -9.79 -10.69
CA VAL A 339 -14.70 -9.67 -10.67
C VAL A 339 -14.37 -8.33 -10.02
N GLY A 340 -13.84 -8.39 -8.80
CA GLY A 340 -13.30 -7.25 -8.05
C GLY A 340 -11.77 -7.30 -7.97
N GLY A 341 -11.22 -6.46 -7.11
CA GLY A 341 -9.78 -6.25 -6.95
C GLY A 341 -9.22 -5.27 -7.98
N GLU A 342 -8.05 -5.59 -8.51
CA GLU A 342 -7.32 -4.84 -9.52
C GLU A 342 -6.53 -5.77 -10.45
N PRO A 343 -5.97 -5.29 -11.58
CA PRO A 343 -5.43 -6.18 -12.62
C PRO A 343 -4.30 -7.12 -12.18
N ARG A 344 -3.68 -6.86 -11.03
CA ARG A 344 -2.62 -7.69 -10.45
C ARG A 344 -3.09 -8.57 -9.30
N ALA A 345 -4.22 -8.27 -8.69
CA ALA A 345 -4.79 -8.99 -7.56
C ALA A 345 -6.32 -8.95 -7.64
N LEU A 346 -6.91 -10.00 -8.21
CA LEU A 346 -8.37 -10.11 -8.35
C LEU A 346 -9.00 -10.71 -7.10
N MET A 347 -10.25 -10.30 -6.87
CA MET A 347 -11.20 -10.97 -6.00
C MET A 347 -12.36 -11.46 -6.85
N LEU A 348 -12.50 -12.78 -6.99
CA LEU A 348 -13.59 -13.41 -7.71
C LEU A 348 -14.69 -13.76 -6.74
N TYR A 349 -15.91 -13.34 -7.04
CA TYR A 349 -17.10 -13.65 -6.26
C TYR A 349 -17.89 -14.71 -7.02
N ALA A 350 -18.10 -15.86 -6.41
CA ALA A 350 -18.80 -16.99 -7.02
C ALA A 350 -20.32 -16.70 -7.16
N GLN A 351 -20.99 -17.39 -8.08
CA GLN A 351 -22.45 -17.41 -8.13
C GLN A 351 -23.01 -18.27 -6.99
N ASP A 352 -24.23 -17.98 -6.56
CA ASP A 352 -24.88 -18.74 -5.48
C ASP A 352 -24.95 -20.23 -5.84
N GLY A 353 -24.37 -21.09 -4.99
CA GLY A 353 -24.33 -22.55 -5.19
C GLY A 353 -23.12 -23.06 -5.96
N GLU A 354 -22.27 -22.19 -6.51
CA GLU A 354 -20.98 -22.59 -7.09
C GLU A 354 -19.96 -22.87 -5.97
N ASN A 355 -19.17 -23.94 -6.14
CA ASN A 355 -18.10 -24.26 -5.21
C ASN A 355 -16.85 -23.39 -5.52
N PRO A 356 -16.33 -22.59 -4.58
CA PRO A 356 -15.11 -21.82 -4.76
C PRO A 356 -13.90 -22.65 -5.20
N ASP A 357 -13.78 -23.91 -4.76
CA ASP A 357 -12.68 -24.79 -5.18
C ASP A 357 -12.72 -25.10 -6.67
N ASP A 358 -13.90 -25.27 -7.26
CA ASP A 358 -14.05 -25.53 -8.70
C ASP A 358 -13.69 -24.28 -9.52
N VAL A 359 -14.03 -23.09 -9.01
CA VAL A 359 -13.61 -21.81 -9.60
C VAL A 359 -12.09 -21.69 -9.51
N ALA A 360 -11.51 -21.89 -8.31
CA ALA A 360 -10.07 -21.82 -8.11
C ALA A 360 -9.32 -22.83 -8.99
N GLY A 361 -9.82 -24.05 -9.14
CA GLY A 361 -9.26 -25.09 -10.01
C GLY A 361 -9.14 -24.62 -11.46
N ARG A 362 -10.21 -24.06 -12.05
CA ARG A 362 -10.18 -23.51 -13.43
C ARG A 362 -9.13 -22.42 -13.60
N TRP A 363 -9.04 -21.54 -12.61
CA TRP A 363 -8.09 -20.43 -12.64
C TRP A 363 -6.65 -20.92 -12.48
N ARG A 364 -6.40 -21.92 -11.62
CA ARG A 364 -5.09 -22.58 -11.49
C ARG A 364 -4.68 -23.28 -12.78
N ASP A 365 -5.57 -24.06 -13.38
CA ASP A 365 -5.30 -24.78 -14.63
C ASP A 365 -4.94 -23.83 -15.77
N ARG A 366 -5.63 -22.68 -15.84
CA ARG A 366 -5.40 -21.68 -16.89
C ARG A 366 -4.15 -20.84 -16.66
N LEU A 367 -3.87 -20.43 -15.41
CA LEU A 367 -2.80 -19.48 -15.11
C LEU A 367 -1.46 -20.17 -14.79
N GLY A 368 -1.47 -21.40 -14.28
CA GLY A 368 -0.24 -22.11 -13.93
C GLY A 368 0.69 -21.25 -13.05
N GLU A 369 1.91 -21.02 -13.52
CA GLU A 369 2.92 -20.21 -12.81
C GLU A 369 2.72 -18.69 -12.94
N ASP A 370 1.81 -18.24 -13.81
CA ASP A 370 1.53 -16.82 -14.02
C ASP A 370 0.70 -16.19 -12.89
N ALA A 371 0.20 -16.98 -11.94
CA ALA A 371 -0.50 -16.47 -10.76
C ALA A 371 -0.52 -17.46 -9.58
N LEU A 372 -0.57 -16.92 -8.36
CA LEU A 372 -0.99 -17.63 -7.17
C LEU A 372 -2.50 -17.49 -7.01
N VAL A 373 -3.21 -18.61 -7.11
CA VAL A 373 -4.66 -18.70 -6.98
C VAL A 373 -5.02 -19.42 -5.68
N ARG A 374 -5.76 -18.73 -4.82
CA ARG A 374 -6.20 -19.25 -3.52
C ARG A 374 -7.70 -19.09 -3.35
N THR A 375 -8.36 -20.03 -2.70
CA THR A 375 -9.69 -19.78 -2.14
C THR A 375 -9.59 -18.75 -1.01
N LYS A 376 -10.72 -18.17 -0.62
CA LYS A 376 -10.80 -17.25 0.53
C LYS A 376 -10.21 -17.88 1.80
N GLU A 377 -10.57 -19.13 2.06
CA GLU A 377 -10.13 -19.88 3.25
C GLU A 377 -8.61 -20.08 3.24
N GLU A 378 -8.04 -20.50 2.11
CA GLU A 378 -6.58 -20.62 1.94
C GLU A 378 -5.87 -19.27 2.12
N ALA A 379 -6.39 -18.20 1.52
CA ALA A 379 -5.81 -16.86 1.64
C ALA A 379 -5.84 -16.34 3.09
N ILE A 380 -6.91 -16.63 3.84
CA ILE A 380 -7.02 -16.28 5.26
C ILE A 380 -6.05 -17.12 6.11
N ALA A 381 -5.97 -18.43 5.86
CA ALA A 381 -5.03 -19.32 6.57
C ALA A 381 -3.57 -18.92 6.32
N ASP A 382 -3.24 -18.52 5.09
CA ASP A 382 -1.96 -17.92 4.71
C ASP A 382 -1.74 -16.53 5.29
N GLY A 383 -2.71 -15.98 6.04
CA GLY A 383 -2.66 -14.68 6.69
C GLY A 383 -2.47 -13.50 5.75
N LEU A 384 -2.93 -13.64 4.49
CA LEU A 384 -2.82 -12.60 3.46
C LEU A 384 -3.34 -11.24 3.94
N PHE A 385 -4.46 -11.29 4.65
CA PHE A 385 -5.17 -10.12 5.14
C PHE A 385 -4.85 -9.80 6.62
N GLY A 386 -3.96 -10.56 7.27
CA GLY A 386 -3.80 -10.56 8.73
C GLY A 386 -5.03 -11.16 9.44
N PRO A 387 -5.26 -10.85 10.73
CA PRO A 387 -6.53 -11.17 11.39
C PRO A 387 -7.73 -10.63 10.61
N VAL A 388 -8.76 -11.47 10.41
CA VAL A 388 -9.95 -11.11 9.64
C VAL A 388 -11.16 -11.02 10.57
N ASP A 389 -11.81 -9.86 10.58
CA ASP A 389 -13.07 -9.66 11.27
C ASP A 389 -14.20 -10.32 10.46
N PRO A 390 -15.16 -11.05 11.09
CA PRO A 390 -16.26 -11.69 10.37
C PRO A 390 -17.04 -10.74 9.44
N ARG A 391 -17.14 -9.45 9.79
CA ARG A 391 -17.76 -8.44 8.91
C ARG A 391 -16.95 -8.21 7.63
N VAL A 392 -15.63 -8.27 7.73
CA VAL A 392 -14.71 -8.05 6.60
C VAL A 392 -14.64 -9.28 5.71
N GLU A 393 -14.70 -10.48 6.28
CA GLU A 393 -14.69 -11.74 5.54
C GLU A 393 -15.78 -11.79 4.45
N ALA A 394 -16.97 -11.29 4.76
CA ALA A 394 -18.09 -11.20 3.82
C ALA A 394 -17.82 -10.28 2.61
N MET A 395 -16.86 -9.36 2.72
CA MET A 395 -16.45 -8.47 1.62
C MET A 395 -15.34 -9.07 0.73
N LEU A 396 -14.65 -10.10 1.21
CA LEU A 396 -13.57 -10.74 0.47
C LEU A 396 -14.13 -11.63 -0.65
N GLY A 397 -13.42 -11.69 -1.78
CA GLY A 397 -13.72 -12.64 -2.86
C GLY A 397 -13.54 -14.08 -2.43
N ASP A 398 -14.34 -14.98 -3.01
CA ASP A 398 -14.30 -16.41 -2.75
C ASP A 398 -13.04 -17.08 -3.32
N VAL A 399 -12.46 -16.47 -4.37
CA VAL A 399 -11.15 -16.83 -4.91
C VAL A 399 -10.32 -15.57 -5.09
N ILE A 400 -9.08 -15.61 -4.61
CA ILE A 400 -8.08 -14.54 -4.70
C ILE A 400 -7.04 -14.96 -5.73
N VAL A 401 -6.78 -14.09 -6.71
CA VAL A 401 -5.82 -14.35 -7.80
C VAL A 401 -4.76 -13.28 -7.81
N GLN A 402 -3.54 -13.62 -7.42
CA GLN A 402 -2.39 -12.72 -7.42
C GLN A 402 -1.46 -13.09 -8.56
N ALA A 403 -1.40 -12.23 -9.57
CA ALA A 403 -0.56 -12.50 -10.73
C ALA A 403 0.93 -12.52 -10.34
N SER A 404 1.73 -13.33 -11.02
CA SER A 404 3.20 -13.34 -10.98
C SER A 404 3.76 -12.56 -12.18
N GLY A 405 5.07 -12.33 -12.23
CA GLY A 405 5.69 -11.78 -13.42
C GLY A 405 5.10 -10.43 -13.84
N ARG A 406 4.88 -10.28 -15.15
CA ARG A 406 4.28 -9.07 -15.77
C ARG A 406 2.81 -9.25 -16.15
N THR A 407 2.21 -10.38 -15.78
CA THR A 407 0.85 -10.78 -16.14
C THR A 407 -0.22 -9.80 -15.66
N THR A 408 -1.14 -9.39 -16.53
CA THR A 408 -2.27 -8.54 -16.10
C THR A 408 -3.58 -9.21 -16.43
N LEU A 409 -4.50 -9.18 -15.48
CA LEU A 409 -5.83 -9.78 -15.59
C LEU A 409 -6.85 -8.65 -15.71
N VAL A 410 -7.49 -8.51 -16.86
CA VAL A 410 -8.41 -7.41 -17.15
C VAL A 410 -9.79 -7.93 -17.54
N ASP A 411 -10.79 -7.06 -17.51
CA ASP A 411 -12.15 -7.40 -17.95
C ASP A 411 -12.72 -6.28 -18.81
N THR A 412 -12.67 -6.46 -20.14
CA THR A 412 -13.15 -5.46 -21.09
C THR A 412 -14.68 -5.26 -21.07
N ARG A 413 -15.44 -6.11 -20.37
CA ARG A 413 -16.89 -5.90 -20.15
C ARG A 413 -17.17 -4.72 -19.23
N THR A 414 -16.24 -4.43 -18.31
CA THR A 414 -16.46 -3.45 -17.23
C THR A 414 -15.39 -2.36 -17.20
N GLN A 415 -14.22 -2.60 -17.77
CA GLN A 415 -13.08 -1.69 -17.77
C GLN A 415 -12.95 -0.95 -19.09
N SER A 416 -12.55 0.32 -19.04
CA SER A 416 -12.25 1.12 -20.23
C SER A 416 -10.96 0.66 -20.91
N ASP A 417 -10.84 0.87 -22.23
CA ASP A 417 -9.65 0.51 -23.01
C ASP A 417 -8.34 1.07 -22.42
N LYS A 418 -8.35 2.31 -21.91
CA LYS A 418 -7.17 2.88 -21.23
C LYS A 418 -6.81 2.10 -19.97
N ALA A 419 -7.80 1.72 -19.16
CA ALA A 419 -7.57 1.01 -17.90
C ALA A 419 -7.00 -0.40 -18.13
N THR A 420 -7.32 -1.03 -19.26
CA THR A 420 -6.80 -2.36 -19.63
C THR A 420 -5.42 -2.32 -20.29
N ARG A 421 -4.82 -1.14 -20.46
CA ARG A 421 -3.56 -0.94 -21.22
C ARG A 421 -2.55 -0.03 -20.50
N LEU A 422 -2.62 0.05 -19.17
CA LEU A 422 -1.71 0.87 -18.39
C LEU A 422 -0.27 0.33 -18.51
N PRO A 423 0.73 1.14 -18.93
CA PRO A 423 2.11 0.66 -19.12
C PRO A 423 2.76 0.08 -17.87
N SER A 424 2.44 0.64 -16.70
CA SER A 424 2.82 0.09 -15.41
C SER A 424 1.61 -0.14 -14.53
N VAL A 425 1.69 -1.15 -13.68
CA VAL A 425 0.64 -1.55 -12.72
C VAL A 425 1.27 -2.05 -11.42
N HIS A 426 0.43 -2.19 -10.40
CA HIS A 426 0.78 -2.76 -9.11
C HIS A 426 -0.44 -3.54 -8.58
N GLY A 427 -0.31 -4.18 -7.42
CA GLY A 427 -1.39 -4.82 -6.68
C GLY A 427 -1.09 -6.24 -6.20
N SER A 428 -0.14 -6.93 -6.83
CA SER A 428 0.17 -8.32 -6.49
C SER A 428 1.20 -8.44 -5.35
N GLN A 429 1.65 -9.66 -5.10
CA GLN A 429 2.62 -10.02 -4.08
C GLN A 429 4.03 -10.21 -4.65
N THR A 430 4.42 -9.52 -5.74
CA THR A 430 5.81 -9.61 -6.22
C THR A 430 6.75 -8.81 -5.33
N MET A 431 8.03 -9.18 -5.29
CA MET A 431 9.03 -8.45 -4.49
C MET A 431 9.14 -6.98 -4.93
N LEU A 432 9.02 -6.70 -6.22
CA LEU A 432 9.04 -5.35 -6.80
C LEU A 432 7.87 -4.48 -6.32
N GLU A 433 6.71 -5.07 -6.03
CA GLU A 433 5.52 -4.37 -5.55
C GLU A 433 5.49 -4.27 -4.02
N MET A 434 5.92 -5.33 -3.33
CA MET A 434 5.75 -5.48 -1.89
C MET A 434 6.85 -4.81 -1.07
N ASP A 435 8.07 -4.64 -1.62
CA ASP A 435 9.16 -3.96 -0.94
C ASP A 435 9.08 -2.45 -1.15
N ILE A 436 8.89 -1.73 -0.04
CA ILE A 436 8.78 -0.28 -0.01
C ILE A 436 9.94 0.32 0.81
N PRO A 437 10.36 1.56 0.51
CA PRO A 437 11.36 2.24 1.31
C PRO A 437 10.81 2.58 2.70
N CYS A 438 11.71 2.61 3.69
CA CYS A 438 11.52 3.29 4.97
C CYS A 438 12.79 4.09 5.25
N ILE A 439 12.90 5.26 4.63
CA ILE A 439 14.09 6.10 4.66
C ILE A 439 13.94 7.12 5.77
N ILE A 440 14.95 7.21 6.62
CA ILE A 440 14.99 8.01 7.83
C ILE A 440 16.00 9.15 7.66
N ASP A 441 15.59 10.36 8.03
CA ASP A 441 16.43 11.54 8.12
C ASP A 441 16.05 12.35 9.37
N MET A 442 16.98 13.20 9.84
CA MET A 442 16.79 14.12 10.95
C MET A 442 17.12 15.54 10.50
N ALA A 443 16.18 16.46 10.68
CA ALA A 443 16.29 17.87 10.28
C ALA A 443 17.30 18.67 11.11
#